data_AF-A0A608GL94-F1
#
_entry.id   AF-A0A608GL94-F1
#
_cell.length_a   1.000
_cell.length_b   1.000
_cell.length_c   1.000
_cell.angle_alpha   90.00
_cell.angle_beta   90.00
_cell.angle_gamma   90.00
#
_symmetry.space_group_name_H-M   'P 1'
#
loop_
_entity.id
_entity.type
_entity.pdbx_description
1 polymer ?
#
loop_
_entity_poly.entity_id
_entity_poly.type
_entity_poly.pdbx_seq_one_letter_code
_entity_poly.pdbx_strand_id
1 'polypeptide(L)'
;MIVLDIYGKIDKTLISKNLKLYIANLPDDWREGIRDDIFEEIRKINFSRQEQLLKNGKILTSEFDYELAKKIVQLNVKDFDSYQLETLEDCVECLLDNMIFIEFDYEYDDMPFFDWTTNCFDGRLCEEDYSEKIIKFFNFLNHERHTHAHFNIVYSSNETYFSIIPRITTVLSMSVKSQ
;
A
#
# COMPACT_ATOMS: atom_id res chain seq x y z
N MET A 1 -2.82 -0.92 9.83
CA MET A 1 -1.67 -0.40 9.06
C MET A 1 -2.15 -0.01 7.68
N ILE A 2 -1.58 1.07 7.12
CA ILE A 2 -1.85 1.52 5.75
C ILE A 2 -0.52 1.74 5.04
N VAL A 3 -0.33 1.15 3.86
CA VAL A 3 0.83 1.40 3.00
C VAL A 3 0.46 2.43 1.94
N LEU A 4 1.28 3.47 1.81
CA LEU A 4 1.09 4.55 0.85
C LEU A 4 1.87 4.26 -0.42
N ASP A 5 1.36 4.71 -1.56
CA ASP A 5 2.07 4.73 -2.84
C ASP A 5 3.07 5.90 -2.89
N ILE A 6 3.93 5.95 -1.88
CA ILE A 6 4.98 6.95 -1.72
C ILE A 6 6.25 6.19 -1.33
N TYR A 7 7.32 6.49 -2.03
CA TYR A 7 8.60 5.80 -1.87
C TYR A 7 9.69 6.76 -1.39
N GLY A 8 10.46 6.32 -0.41
CA GLY A 8 11.61 7.04 0.11
C GLY A 8 12.01 6.52 1.48
N LYS A 9 13.15 6.99 1.98
CA LYS A 9 13.63 6.66 3.33
C LYS A 9 13.24 7.76 4.30
N ILE A 10 12.50 7.40 5.34
CA ILE A 10 12.07 8.29 6.42
C ILE A 10 12.29 7.64 7.78
N ASP A 11 12.64 8.47 8.76
CA ASP A 11 12.67 8.04 10.14
C ASP A 11 11.25 7.90 10.68
N LYS A 12 11.06 6.98 11.64
CA LYS A 12 9.77 6.83 12.34
C LYS A 12 9.39 8.15 13.00
N THR A 13 8.31 8.73 12.52
CA THR A 13 7.85 10.07 12.89
C THR A 13 6.46 10.00 13.48
N LEU A 14 6.29 10.56 14.68
CA LEU A 14 4.99 10.69 15.32
C LEU A 14 4.17 11.78 14.62
N ILE A 15 3.04 11.41 14.00
CA ILE A 15 2.09 12.35 13.42
C ILE A 15 1.16 12.89 14.49
N SER A 16 0.64 12.01 15.35
CA SER A 16 -0.31 12.40 16.40
C SER A 16 -0.12 11.57 17.66
N LYS A 17 0.26 12.26 18.75
CA LYS A 17 0.38 11.65 20.07
C LYS A 17 -0.94 11.07 20.58
N ASN A 18 -2.04 11.79 20.35
CA ASN A 18 -3.37 11.38 20.82
C ASN A 18 -3.88 10.17 20.06
N LEU A 19 -3.60 10.09 18.75
CA LEU A 19 -4.01 8.97 17.91
C LEU A 19 -2.97 7.84 17.88
N LYS A 20 -1.89 7.96 18.68
CA LYS A 20 -0.69 7.11 18.62
C LYS A 20 -0.30 6.77 17.16
N LEU A 21 -0.36 7.77 16.29
CA LEU A 21 -0.24 7.62 14.84
C LEU A 21 1.18 7.95 14.40
N TYR A 22 1.81 7.05 13.66
CA TYR A 22 3.16 7.20 13.15
C TYR A 22 3.20 7.02 11.64
N ILE A 23 4.21 7.63 11.02
CA ILE A 23 4.61 7.39 9.64
C ILE A 23 6.07 6.96 9.63
N ALA A 24 6.38 5.90 8.90
CA ALA A 24 7.70 5.29 8.87
C ALA A 24 7.88 4.47 7.58
N ASN A 25 9.06 3.87 7.38
CA ASN A 25 9.26 2.81 6.38
C ASN A 25 8.76 1.46 6.89
N LEU A 26 8.27 0.63 5.97
CA LEU A 26 7.67 -0.67 6.30
C LEU A 26 8.51 -1.48 7.31
N PRO A 27 7.91 -1.99 8.39
CA PRO A 27 8.64 -2.73 9.41
C PRO A 27 8.90 -4.17 8.93
N ASP A 28 9.99 -4.77 9.43
CA ASP A 28 10.49 -6.07 8.94
C ASP A 28 9.48 -7.21 9.12
N ASP A 29 8.65 -7.17 10.16
CA ASP A 29 7.62 -8.16 10.47
C ASP A 29 6.47 -8.17 9.44
N TRP A 30 6.17 -7.03 8.83
CA TRP A 30 5.13 -6.93 7.79
C TRP A 30 5.67 -7.02 6.36
N ARG A 31 6.98 -6.79 6.20
CA ARG A 31 7.66 -6.84 4.91
C ARG A 31 7.45 -8.16 4.19
N GLU A 32 7.67 -9.29 4.89
CA GLU A 32 7.53 -10.62 4.28
C GLU A 32 6.08 -10.89 3.85
N GLY A 33 5.09 -10.52 4.66
CA GLY A 33 3.67 -10.69 4.34
C GLY A 33 3.27 -9.92 3.08
N ILE A 34 3.62 -8.63 3.00
CA ILE A 34 3.29 -7.81 1.82
C ILE A 34 4.05 -8.29 0.58
N ARG A 35 5.30 -8.75 0.74
CA ARG A 35 6.06 -9.37 -0.35
C ARG A 35 5.32 -10.57 -0.91
N ASP A 36 4.89 -11.48 -0.05
CA ASP A 36 4.18 -12.69 -0.44
C ASP A 36 2.85 -12.37 -1.13
N ASP A 37 2.11 -11.39 -0.62
CA ASP A 37 0.87 -10.89 -1.23
C ASP A 37 1.11 -10.35 -2.64
N ILE A 38 2.17 -9.54 -2.84
CA ILE A 38 2.56 -9.04 -4.17
C ILE A 38 2.84 -10.20 -5.13
N PHE A 39 3.64 -11.18 -4.72
CA PHE A 39 3.96 -12.31 -5.59
C PHE A 39 2.75 -13.21 -5.85
N GLU A 40 1.87 -13.39 -4.88
CA GLU A 40 0.62 -14.11 -5.08
C GLU A 40 -0.27 -13.40 -6.10
N GLU A 41 -0.40 -12.07 -6.03
CA GLU A 41 -1.12 -11.29 -7.02
C GLU A 41 -0.53 -11.45 -8.43
N ILE A 42 0.80 -11.35 -8.57
CA ILE A 42 1.50 -11.51 -9.85
C ILE A 42 1.22 -12.91 -10.43
N ARG A 43 1.29 -13.96 -9.61
CA ARG A 43 0.97 -15.34 -10.01
C ARG A 43 -0.48 -15.47 -10.46
N LYS A 44 -1.43 -14.91 -9.70
CA LYS A 44 -2.86 -14.90 -10.06
C LYS A 44 -3.11 -14.19 -11.38
N ILE A 45 -2.51 -13.03 -11.61
CA ILE A 45 -2.59 -12.27 -12.86
C ILE A 45 -2.06 -13.11 -14.03
N ASN A 46 -0.89 -13.72 -13.87
CA ASN A 46 -0.28 -14.56 -14.91
C ASN A 46 -1.11 -15.80 -15.22
N PHE A 47 -1.68 -16.45 -14.20
CA PHE A 47 -2.58 -17.58 -14.39
C PHE A 47 -3.85 -17.19 -15.17
N SER A 48 -4.53 -16.11 -14.76
CA SER A 48 -5.70 -15.60 -15.48
C SER A 48 -5.39 -15.24 -16.94
N ARG A 49 -4.18 -14.72 -17.23
CA ARG A 49 -3.73 -14.44 -18.61
C ARG A 49 -3.61 -15.72 -19.43
N GLN A 50 -2.96 -16.75 -18.89
CA GLN A 50 -2.81 -18.03 -19.58
C GLN A 50 -4.18 -18.65 -19.89
N GLU A 51 -5.10 -18.60 -18.93
CA GLU A 51 -6.45 -19.11 -19.12
C GLU A 51 -7.21 -18.34 -20.21
N GLN A 52 -7.11 -17.01 -20.25
CA GLN A 52 -7.76 -16.19 -21.27
C GLN A 52 -7.12 -16.31 -22.65
N LEU A 53 -5.80 -16.48 -22.72
CA LEU A 53 -5.10 -16.81 -23.96
C LEU A 53 -5.64 -18.09 -24.58
N LEU A 54 -5.78 -19.14 -23.76
CA LEU A 54 -6.33 -20.43 -24.17
C LEU A 54 -7.80 -20.33 -24.61
N LYS A 55 -8.61 -19.50 -23.93
CA LYS A 55 -10.05 -19.36 -24.21
C LYS A 55 -10.39 -18.41 -25.35
N ASN A 56 -9.72 -17.27 -25.43
CA ASN A 56 -10.13 -16.11 -26.25
C ASN A 56 -9.07 -15.64 -27.24
N GLY A 57 -7.86 -16.21 -27.24
CA GLY A 57 -6.76 -15.84 -28.14
C GLY A 57 -6.25 -14.40 -27.99
N LYS A 58 -6.63 -13.69 -26.92
CA LYS A 58 -6.24 -12.30 -26.62
C LYS A 58 -5.65 -12.20 -25.22
N ILE A 59 -4.60 -11.40 -25.08
CA ILE A 59 -3.95 -11.07 -23.80
C ILE A 59 -4.56 -9.75 -23.28
N LEU A 60 -4.87 -9.68 -21.97
CA LEU A 60 -5.24 -8.44 -21.29
C LEU A 60 -4.04 -7.48 -21.15
N THR A 61 -4.32 -6.16 -21.17
CA THR A 61 -3.38 -5.07 -21.44
C THR A 61 -2.69 -4.41 -20.22
N SER A 62 -2.69 -5.03 -19.04
CA SER A 62 -1.89 -4.54 -17.91
C SER A 62 -1.01 -5.66 -17.37
N GLU A 63 0.23 -5.67 -17.84
CA GLU A 63 1.27 -6.58 -17.42
C GLU A 63 2.07 -5.92 -16.30
N PHE A 64 1.98 -6.46 -15.09
CA PHE A 64 2.96 -6.17 -14.04
C PHE A 64 4.08 -7.20 -14.18
N ASP A 65 5.14 -6.83 -14.89
CA ASP A 65 6.32 -7.64 -15.15
C ASP A 65 7.58 -6.93 -14.65
N TYR A 66 8.73 -7.56 -14.92
CA TYR A 66 10.04 -7.00 -14.56
C TYR A 66 10.25 -5.59 -15.15
N GLU A 67 9.91 -5.37 -16.41
CA GLU A 67 10.13 -4.08 -17.08
C GLU A 67 9.28 -2.98 -16.45
N LEU A 68 8.00 -3.28 -16.15
CA LEU A 68 7.14 -2.34 -15.47
C LEU A 68 7.62 -2.08 -14.03
N ALA A 69 7.96 -3.13 -13.28
CA ALA A 69 8.46 -3.01 -11.91
C ALA A 69 9.75 -2.18 -11.87
N LYS A 70 10.68 -2.43 -12.78
CA LYS A 70 11.92 -1.66 -12.91
C LYS A 70 11.65 -0.19 -13.24
N LYS A 71 10.72 0.07 -14.16
CA LYS A 71 10.31 1.43 -14.50
C LYS A 71 9.68 2.15 -13.30
N ILE A 72 8.85 1.48 -12.50
CA ILE A 72 8.26 2.04 -11.28
C ILE A 72 9.36 2.43 -10.30
N VAL A 73 10.32 1.54 -10.05
CA VAL A 73 11.48 1.82 -9.18
C VAL A 73 12.22 3.06 -9.67
N GLN A 74 12.60 3.11 -10.94
CA GLN A 74 13.37 4.22 -11.51
C GLN A 74 12.64 5.57 -11.47
N LEU A 75 11.32 5.57 -11.54
CA LEU A 75 10.51 6.79 -11.49
C LEU A 75 10.28 7.31 -10.07
N ASN A 76 10.21 6.41 -9.09
CA ASN A 76 9.69 6.75 -7.77
C ASN A 76 10.73 6.69 -6.64
N VAL A 77 11.77 5.86 -6.78
CA VAL A 77 12.82 5.69 -5.76
C VAL A 77 14.02 6.54 -6.16
N LYS A 78 14.41 7.54 -5.36
CA LYS A 78 15.53 8.44 -5.71
C LYS A 78 16.88 7.75 -5.74
N ASP A 79 17.15 6.91 -4.73
CA ASP A 79 18.45 6.25 -4.55
C ASP A 79 18.42 4.81 -5.12
N PHE A 80 17.71 4.60 -6.22
CA PHE A 80 17.55 3.26 -6.80
C PHE A 80 18.88 2.66 -7.30
N ASP A 81 19.89 3.50 -7.59
CA ASP A 81 21.22 3.07 -8.05
C ASP A 81 21.96 2.22 -7.01
N SER A 82 21.57 2.25 -5.73
CA SER A 82 22.14 1.37 -4.71
C SER A 82 21.59 -0.07 -4.77
N TYR A 83 20.59 -0.32 -5.61
CA TYR A 83 19.92 -1.62 -5.74
C TYR A 83 20.33 -2.34 -7.02
N GLN A 84 20.45 -3.67 -6.95
CA GLN A 84 20.71 -4.52 -8.12
C GLN A 84 19.39 -4.89 -8.79
N LEU A 85 18.87 -4.03 -9.69
CA LEU A 85 17.56 -4.23 -10.34
C LEU A 85 17.63 -5.22 -11.53
N GLU A 86 18.09 -6.45 -11.29
CA GLU A 86 18.31 -7.47 -12.33
C GLU A 86 17.08 -8.36 -12.54
N THR A 87 16.30 -8.59 -11.48
CA THR A 87 15.11 -9.44 -11.50
C THR A 87 13.86 -8.69 -11.04
N LEU A 88 12.69 -9.28 -11.30
CA LEU A 88 11.42 -8.78 -10.77
C LEU A 88 11.45 -8.75 -9.24
N GLU A 89 12.11 -9.73 -8.62
CA GLU A 89 12.22 -9.83 -7.18
C GLU A 89 13.06 -8.72 -6.60
N ASP A 90 14.19 -8.39 -7.22
CA ASP A 90 15.01 -7.25 -6.78
C ASP A 90 14.25 -5.92 -6.88
N CYS A 91 13.43 -5.76 -7.93
CA CYS A 91 12.57 -4.59 -8.06
C CYS A 91 11.52 -4.53 -6.94
N VAL A 92 10.87 -5.65 -6.62
CA VAL A 92 9.89 -5.72 -5.52
C VAL A 92 10.55 -5.43 -4.18
N GLU A 93 11.73 -6.00 -3.91
CA GLU A 93 12.49 -5.73 -2.68
C GLU A 93 12.89 -4.26 -2.57
N CYS A 94 13.34 -3.65 -3.67
CA CYS A 94 13.62 -2.22 -3.73
C CYS A 94 12.39 -1.38 -3.41
N LEU A 95 11.21 -1.75 -3.91
CA LEU A 95 9.97 -1.04 -3.60
C LEU A 95 9.62 -1.19 -2.11
N LEU A 96 9.62 -2.42 -1.59
CA LEU A 96 9.29 -2.71 -0.18
C LEU A 96 10.19 -1.95 0.79
N ASP A 97 11.50 -1.92 0.53
CA ASP A 97 12.47 -1.17 1.32
C ASP A 97 12.15 0.32 1.40
N ASN A 98 11.53 0.88 0.36
CA ASN A 98 11.25 2.29 0.24
C ASN A 98 9.77 2.62 0.50
N MET A 99 8.91 1.62 0.71
CA MET A 99 7.50 1.84 1.00
C MET A 99 7.34 2.58 2.33
N ILE A 100 6.49 3.58 2.31
CA ILE A 100 6.10 4.35 3.49
C ILE A 100 4.75 3.85 3.98
N PHE A 101 4.65 3.60 5.28
CA PHE A 101 3.43 3.15 5.93
C PHE A 101 3.00 4.11 7.03
N ILE A 102 1.71 4.07 7.33
CA ILE A 102 1.07 4.68 8.48
C ILE A 102 0.65 3.55 9.42
N GLU A 103 1.04 3.67 10.68
CA GLU A 103 0.66 2.74 11.74
C GLU A 103 0.05 3.45 12.93
N PHE A 104 -0.70 2.65 13.67
CA PHE A 104 -1.24 2.99 14.96
C PHE A 104 -0.55 2.14 16.00
N ASP A 105 0.15 2.79 16.93
CA ASP A 105 0.88 2.15 18.04
C ASP A 105 -0.08 1.89 19.21
N TYR A 106 -1.07 1.02 19.00
CA TYR A 106 -1.97 0.55 20.04
C TYR A 106 -1.72 -0.93 20.31
N GLU A 107 -1.36 -1.26 21.55
CA GLU A 107 -1.62 -2.60 22.07
C GLU A 107 -3.14 -2.81 22.12
N TYR A 108 -3.60 -4.01 21.75
CA TYR A 108 -5.04 -4.31 21.78
C TYR A 108 -5.62 -4.03 23.16
N ASP A 109 -4.86 -4.30 24.23
CA ASP A 109 -5.22 -4.06 25.63
C ASP A 109 -5.20 -2.58 26.05
N ASP A 110 -4.37 -1.75 25.41
CA ASP A 110 -4.21 -0.31 25.71
C ASP A 110 -5.34 0.57 25.15
N MET A 111 -6.24 0.02 24.33
CA MET A 111 -7.34 0.80 23.76
C MET A 111 -8.36 1.18 24.86
N PRO A 112 -8.50 2.48 25.19
CA PRO A 112 -9.38 2.89 26.27
C PRO A 112 -10.85 2.73 25.87
N PHE A 113 -11.65 2.15 26.76
CA PHE A 113 -13.10 2.03 26.63
C PHE A 113 -13.75 3.40 26.86
N PHE A 114 -14.47 3.93 25.86
CA PHE A 114 -15.31 5.14 25.99
C PHE A 114 -14.63 6.38 26.61
N ASP A 115 -13.32 6.58 26.39
CA ASP A 115 -12.63 7.81 26.80
C ASP A 115 -12.31 8.69 25.60
N TRP A 116 -13.19 9.65 25.35
CA TRP A 116 -13.08 10.66 24.28
C TRP A 116 -11.89 11.62 24.46
N THR A 117 -11.25 11.64 25.63
CA THR A 117 -10.09 12.49 25.89
C THR A 117 -8.77 11.86 25.45
N THR A 118 -8.74 10.53 25.32
CA THR A 118 -7.55 9.75 24.94
C THR A 118 -7.74 8.91 23.67
N ASN A 119 -8.97 8.68 23.21
CA ASN A 119 -9.27 8.00 21.95
C ASN A 119 -10.35 8.77 21.16
N CYS A 120 -10.01 9.15 19.92
CA CYS A 120 -10.91 9.86 19.01
C CYS A 120 -11.75 8.92 18.13
N PHE A 121 -11.63 7.60 18.34
CA PHE A 121 -12.32 6.58 17.57
C PHE A 121 -13.27 5.81 18.49
N ASP A 122 -14.55 5.91 18.19
CA ASP A 122 -15.62 5.20 18.89
C ASP A 122 -15.41 3.66 18.85
N GLY A 123 -15.29 3.05 20.04
CA GLY A 123 -15.67 1.66 20.38
C GLY A 123 -15.00 0.46 19.71
N ARG A 124 -14.46 -0.46 20.53
CA ARG A 124 -13.90 -1.79 20.14
C ARG A 124 -14.84 -2.76 19.41
N LEU A 125 -16.16 -2.53 19.33
CA LEU A 125 -17.11 -3.61 19.07
C LEU A 125 -18.12 -3.42 17.93
N CYS A 126 -18.23 -2.27 17.28
CA CYS A 126 -19.23 -2.07 16.20
C CYS A 126 -18.90 -0.97 15.18
N GLU A 127 -17.71 -0.36 15.20
CA GLU A 127 -17.41 0.77 14.31
C GLU A 127 -16.14 0.54 13.48
N GLU A 128 -16.10 1.24 12.34
CA GLU A 128 -15.06 1.22 11.31
C GLU A 128 -13.65 1.23 11.90
N ASP A 129 -12.79 0.32 11.42
CA ASP A 129 -11.40 0.21 11.85
C ASP A 129 -10.68 1.56 11.66
N TYR A 130 -9.75 1.86 12.56
CA TYR A 130 -8.88 3.04 12.49
C TYR A 130 -8.26 3.24 11.08
N SER A 131 -7.84 2.14 10.46
CA SER A 131 -7.31 2.14 9.11
C SER A 131 -8.36 2.55 8.08
N GLU A 132 -9.62 2.11 8.23
CA GLU A 132 -10.74 2.51 7.37
C GLU A 132 -11.03 4.02 7.46
N LYS A 133 -10.97 4.61 8.66
CA LYS A 133 -11.22 6.05 8.81
C LYS A 133 -10.16 6.90 8.09
N ILE A 134 -8.90 6.49 8.12
CA ILE A 134 -7.83 7.15 7.35
C ILE A 134 -8.00 6.92 5.86
N ILE A 135 -8.36 5.72 5.43
CA ILE A 135 -8.67 5.43 4.02
C ILE A 135 -9.81 6.33 3.53
N LYS A 136 -10.89 6.45 4.30
CA LYS A 136 -12.01 7.35 3.99
C LYS A 136 -11.59 8.80 3.92
N PHE A 137 -10.72 9.24 4.82
CA PHE A 137 -10.16 10.59 4.79
C PHE A 137 -9.34 10.84 3.52
N PHE A 138 -8.44 9.92 3.15
CA PHE A 138 -7.69 10.02 1.90
C PHE A 138 -8.59 9.98 0.67
N ASN A 139 -9.60 9.12 0.65
CA ASN A 139 -10.59 9.08 -0.42
C ASN A 139 -11.38 10.38 -0.53
N PHE A 140 -11.76 10.98 0.60
CA PHE A 140 -12.41 12.29 0.66
C PHE A 140 -11.50 13.39 0.05
N LEU A 141 -10.22 13.42 0.44
CA LEU A 141 -9.25 14.36 -0.14
C LEU A 141 -9.03 14.11 -1.65
N ASN A 142 -8.99 12.85 -2.08
CA ASN A 142 -8.82 12.50 -3.50
C ASN A 142 -10.05 12.85 -4.35
N HIS A 143 -11.26 12.82 -3.78
CA HIS A 143 -12.53 13.01 -4.50
C HIS A 143 -12.63 14.38 -5.19
N GLU A 144 -12.04 15.44 -4.62
CA GLU A 144 -12.10 16.80 -5.20
C GLU A 144 -11.04 17.08 -6.28
N ARG A 145 -10.26 16.09 -6.71
CA ARG A 145 -9.08 16.29 -7.58
C ARG A 145 -8.17 17.39 -7.04
N HIS A 146 -7.87 17.35 -5.73
CA HIS A 146 -6.79 18.17 -5.19
C HIS A 146 -5.51 17.82 -5.95
N THR A 147 -5.10 18.72 -6.85
CA THR A 147 -4.04 18.52 -7.86
C THR A 147 -2.65 18.20 -7.28
N HIS A 148 -2.51 18.22 -5.96
CA HIS A 148 -1.26 18.10 -5.24
C HIS A 148 -1.27 16.98 -4.17
N ALA A 149 -2.40 16.33 -3.92
CA ALA A 149 -2.54 15.33 -2.88
C ALA A 149 -3.17 14.06 -3.46
N HIS A 150 -2.37 13.28 -4.19
CA HIS A 150 -2.73 11.93 -4.62
C HIS A 150 -2.15 10.93 -3.62
N PHE A 151 -2.96 10.53 -2.63
CA PHE A 151 -2.60 9.43 -1.73
C PHE A 151 -3.21 8.15 -2.27
N ASN A 152 -2.50 7.44 -3.17
CA ASN A 152 -2.93 6.09 -3.50
C ASN A 152 -2.55 5.18 -2.33
N ILE A 153 -3.49 4.34 -1.94
CA ILE A 153 -3.31 3.36 -0.87
C ILE A 153 -3.00 2.04 -1.53
N VAL A 154 -1.88 1.46 -1.14
CA VAL A 154 -1.36 0.22 -1.72
C VAL A 154 -1.88 -0.99 -0.92
N TYR A 155 -1.97 -0.87 0.41
CA TYR A 155 -2.37 -1.97 1.28
C TYR A 155 -3.03 -1.46 2.58
N SER A 156 -3.93 -2.27 3.14
CA SER A 156 -4.53 -2.08 4.46
C SER A 156 -4.62 -3.43 5.18
N SER A 157 -4.24 -3.47 6.46
CA SER A 157 -4.33 -4.69 7.29
C SER A 157 -5.76 -5.14 7.59
N ASN A 158 -6.77 -4.31 7.30
CA ASN A 158 -8.17 -4.68 7.43
C ASN A 158 -8.76 -4.91 6.03
N GLU A 159 -8.85 -6.18 5.64
CA GLU A 159 -9.40 -6.63 4.35
C GLU A 159 -10.94 -6.58 4.30
N THR A 160 -11.61 -6.31 5.42
CA THR A 160 -13.02 -6.65 5.58
C THR A 160 -14.00 -5.66 4.92
N TYR A 161 -13.59 -4.43 4.59
CA TYR A 161 -14.46 -3.47 3.89
C TYR A 161 -13.66 -2.56 2.93
N PHE A 162 -13.79 -2.84 1.62
CA PHE A 162 -14.14 -1.91 0.53
C PHE A 162 -13.68 -2.50 -0.82
N SER A 163 -14.59 -2.50 -1.78
CA SER A 163 -14.40 -2.73 -3.22
C SER A 163 -13.46 -1.73 -3.91
N ILE A 164 -12.57 -1.07 -3.17
CA ILE A 164 -11.76 0.09 -3.57
C ILE A 164 -10.35 0.04 -2.95
N ILE A 165 -9.81 -1.13 -2.59
CA ILE A 165 -8.35 -1.29 -2.57
C ILE A 165 -7.97 -1.90 -3.92
N PRO A 166 -7.36 -1.12 -4.85
CA PRO A 166 -6.83 -1.72 -6.06
C PRO A 166 -5.72 -2.68 -5.64
N ARG A 167 -5.65 -3.84 -6.30
CA ARG A 167 -4.53 -4.79 -6.14
C ARG A 167 -3.21 -4.04 -6.11
N ILE A 168 -2.28 -4.41 -5.24
CA ILE A 168 -0.98 -3.71 -5.07
C ILE A 168 -0.32 -3.50 -6.42
N THR A 169 -0.27 -4.56 -7.22
CA THR A 169 0.25 -4.56 -8.60
C THR A 169 -0.48 -3.59 -9.54
N THR A 170 -1.78 -3.37 -9.36
CA THR A 170 -2.57 -2.40 -10.14
C THR A 170 -2.24 -0.97 -9.77
N VAL A 171 -2.15 -0.65 -8.47
CA VAL A 171 -1.79 0.69 -8.00
C VAL A 171 -0.42 1.08 -8.55
N LEU A 172 0.55 0.19 -8.36
CA LEU A 172 1.91 0.34 -8.87
C LEU A 172 1.93 0.57 -10.40
N SER A 173 1.12 -0.17 -11.14
CA SER A 173 1.01 -0.03 -12.60
C SER A 173 0.40 1.30 -13.06
N MET A 174 -0.51 1.89 -12.28
CA MET A 174 -1.17 3.16 -12.63
C MET A 174 -0.20 4.35 -12.53
N SER A 175 0.77 4.30 -11.61
CA SER A 175 1.83 5.32 -11.44
C SER A 175 2.60 5.60 -12.74
N VAL A 176 2.78 4.59 -13.59
CA VAL A 176 3.49 4.74 -14.88
C VAL A 176 2.62 5.34 -15.99
N LYS A 177 1.30 5.16 -15.92
CA LYS A 177 0.36 5.58 -17.00
C LYS A 177 -0.10 7.04 -16.87
N SER A 178 0.11 7.66 -15.71
CA SER A 178 -0.29 9.05 -15.42
C SER A 178 0.76 10.10 -15.78
N GLN A 179 1.94 9.69 -16.27
CA GLN A 179 3.02 10.55 -16.77
C GLN A 179 3.14 10.44 -18.30
#